data_AF-A0A8T3NBT6-F1
#
_entry.id   AF-A0A8T3NBT6-F1
#
_cell.length_a   1.000
_cell.length_b   1.000
_cell.length_c   1.000
_cell.angle_alpha   90.00
_cell.angle_beta   90.00
_cell.angle_gamma   90.00
#
_symmetry.space_group_name_H-M   'P 1'
#
loop_
_entity.id
_entity.type
_entity.pdbx_description
1 polymer ?
#
loop_
_entity_poly.entity_id
_entity_poly.type
_entity_poly.pdbx_seq_one_letter_code
_entity_poly.pdbx_strand_id
1 'polypeptide(L)'
;RGLGYGTMVDAVQAAWARGDRAAATAQVPDELVDRVGVHGSAERCRAGFERFRAAGLDLPIVSARAVDGDWLGTLERTIDAFG
;
A
#
# COMPACT_ATOMS: atom_id res chain seq x y z
N ARG A 1 5.97 -4.36 -14.59
CA ARG A 1 7.27 -4.83 -15.12
C ARG A 1 8.35 -3.74 -15.17
N GLY A 2 8.03 -2.45 -15.27
CA GLY A 2 9.01 -1.36 -15.47
C GLY A 2 9.90 -0.92 -14.29
N LEU A 3 9.76 -1.49 -13.08
CA LEU A 3 10.53 -1.10 -11.89
C LEU A 3 11.62 -2.12 -11.49
N GLY A 4 11.98 -3.06 -12.37
CA GLY A 4 12.96 -4.11 -12.08
C GLY A 4 12.42 -5.34 -11.35
N TYR A 5 11.14 -5.35 -10.95
CA TYR A 5 10.52 -6.46 -10.20
C TYR A 5 9.81 -7.52 -11.07
N GLY A 6 10.12 -7.61 -12.37
CA GLY A 6 9.39 -8.48 -13.31
C GLY A 6 9.33 -9.94 -12.84
N THR A 7 10.47 -10.53 -12.52
CA THR A 7 10.59 -11.93 -12.08
C THR A 7 9.83 -12.20 -10.79
N MET A 8 9.91 -11.27 -9.82
CA MET A 8 9.18 -11.37 -8.56
C MET A 8 7.66 -11.30 -8.79
N VAL A 9 7.18 -10.38 -9.64
CA VAL A 9 5.76 -10.30 -10.01
C VAL A 9 5.29 -11.62 -10.63
N ASP A 10 6.07 -12.20 -11.54
CA ASP A 10 5.72 -13.47 -12.18
C ASP A 10 5.62 -14.62 -11.15
N ALA A 11 6.53 -14.66 -10.16
CA ALA A 11 6.48 -15.62 -9.07
C ALA A 11 5.25 -15.46 -8.16
N VAL A 12 4.90 -14.21 -7.81
CA VAL A 12 3.68 -13.88 -7.04
C VAL A 12 2.44 -14.34 -7.81
N GLN A 13 2.35 -14.04 -9.10
CA GLN A 13 1.20 -14.43 -9.93
C GLN A 13 1.06 -15.95 -10.04
N ALA A 14 2.17 -16.67 -10.22
CA ALA A 14 2.16 -18.13 -10.27
C ALA A 14 1.71 -18.75 -8.94
N ALA A 15 2.10 -18.18 -7.80
CA ALA A 15 1.65 -18.62 -6.47
C ALA A 15 0.17 -18.32 -6.24
N TRP A 16 -0.28 -17.15 -6.67
CA TRP A 16 -1.66 -16.73 -6.60
C TRP A 16 -2.60 -17.64 -7.41
N ALA A 17 -2.19 -18.01 -8.63
CA ALA A 17 -2.97 -18.84 -9.54
C ALA A 17 -3.22 -20.26 -9.01
N ARG A 18 -2.29 -20.81 -8.24
CA ARG A 18 -2.42 -22.14 -7.60
C ARG A 18 -3.03 -22.10 -6.20
N GLY A 19 -3.56 -20.94 -5.77
CA GLY A 19 -4.21 -20.77 -4.46
C GLY A 19 -3.25 -20.63 -3.27
N ASP A 20 -1.94 -20.60 -3.51
CA ASP A 20 -0.91 -20.55 -2.48
C ASP A 20 -0.63 -19.10 -2.06
N ARG A 21 -1.53 -18.56 -1.22
CA ARG A 21 -1.47 -17.18 -0.73
C ARG A 21 -0.22 -16.92 0.12
N ALA A 22 0.22 -17.91 0.91
CA ALA A 22 1.39 -17.77 1.76
C ALA A 22 2.67 -17.63 0.92
N ALA A 23 2.85 -18.47 -0.11
CA ALA A 23 3.98 -18.32 -1.01
C ALA A 23 3.93 -17.02 -1.81
N ALA A 24 2.75 -16.55 -2.20
CA ALA A 24 2.61 -15.26 -2.89
C ALA A 24 3.09 -14.09 -2.01
N THR A 25 2.66 -14.05 -0.75
CA THR A 25 3.07 -13.01 0.20
C THR A 25 4.57 -13.06 0.49
N ALA A 26 5.15 -14.26 0.66
CA ALA A 26 6.57 -14.42 0.96
C ALA A 26 7.52 -13.89 -0.14
N GLN A 27 7.03 -13.69 -1.37
CA GLN A 27 7.81 -13.14 -2.47
C GLN A 27 7.88 -11.60 -2.48
N VAL A 28 7.02 -10.92 -1.70
CA VAL A 28 6.93 -9.46 -1.71
C VAL A 28 7.77 -8.89 -0.57
N PRO A 29 8.92 -8.22 -0.84
CA PRO A 29 9.74 -7.63 0.21
C PRO A 29 9.10 -6.34 0.77
N ASP A 30 9.26 -6.09 2.06
CA ASP A 30 8.74 -4.88 2.73
C ASP A 30 9.22 -3.58 2.08
N GLU A 31 10.47 -3.56 1.61
CA GLU A 31 11.04 -2.39 0.92
C GLU A 31 10.27 -2.03 -0.36
N LEU A 32 9.74 -3.03 -1.07
CA LEU A 32 8.87 -2.77 -2.23
C LEU A 32 7.56 -2.13 -1.77
N VAL A 33 6.96 -2.63 -0.68
CA VAL A 33 5.72 -2.08 -0.11
C VAL A 33 5.90 -0.62 0.26
N ASP A 34 7.01 -0.28 0.92
CA ASP A 34 7.38 1.08 1.31
C ASP A 34 7.70 2.00 0.13
N ARG A 35 8.13 1.44 -1.01
CA ARG A 35 8.40 2.21 -2.23
C ARG A 35 7.14 2.59 -3.00
N VAL A 36 6.12 1.72 -2.99
CA VAL A 36 4.94 1.88 -3.86
C VAL A 36 3.67 2.28 -3.11
N GLY A 37 3.70 2.31 -1.78
CA GLY A 37 2.53 2.62 -0.96
C GLY A 37 2.86 3.34 0.33
N VAL A 38 1.80 3.75 1.03
CA VAL A 38 1.84 4.37 2.35
C VAL A 38 1.04 3.47 3.30
N HIS A 39 1.62 3.09 4.43
CA HIS A 39 0.96 2.22 5.41
C HIS A 39 1.53 2.40 6.83
N GLY A 40 0.75 1.98 7.82
CA GLY A 40 1.10 2.05 9.24
C GLY A 40 0.31 3.14 9.99
N SER A 41 0.95 3.76 10.98
CA SER A 41 0.32 4.81 11.78
C SER A 41 -0.01 6.06 10.95
N ALA A 42 -0.98 6.86 11.42
CA ALA A 42 -1.32 8.13 10.77
C ALA A 42 -0.10 9.05 10.61
N GLU A 43 0.79 9.09 11.60
CA GLU A 43 2.03 9.87 11.55
C GLU A 43 2.98 9.42 10.43
N ARG A 44 3.23 8.10 10.32
CA ARG A 44 4.03 7.55 9.21
C ARG A 44 3.37 7.82 7.86
N CYS A 45 2.04 7.75 7.81
CA CYS A 45 1.30 8.03 6.60
C CYS A 45 1.41 9.49 6.16
N ARG A 46 1.38 10.46 7.09
CA ARG A 46 1.62 11.87 6.78
C ARG A 46 3.01 12.09 6.18
N ALA A 47 4.04 11.52 6.79
CA ALA A 47 5.41 11.61 6.26
C ALA A 47 5.51 10.99 4.84
N GLY A 48 4.81 9.89 4.60
CA GLY A 48 4.72 9.25 3.27
C GLY A 48 4.05 10.15 2.23
N PHE A 49 2.95 10.82 2.59
CA PHE A 49 2.30 11.78 1.69
C PHE A 49 3.18 12.98 1.38
N GLU A 50 3.86 13.56 2.38
CA GLU A 50 4.79 14.67 2.15
C GLU A 50 5.93 14.28 1.21
N ARG A 51 6.46 13.05 1.31
CA ARG A 51 7.43 12.51 0.34
C ARG A 51 6.86 12.49 -1.09
N PHE A 52 5.60 12.09 -1.27
CA PHE A 52 4.96 12.09 -2.59
C PHE A 52 4.67 13.50 -3.10
N ARG A 53 4.24 14.43 -2.23
CA ARG A 53 4.04 15.85 -2.59
C ARG A 53 5.35 16.49 -3.04
N ALA A 54 6.44 16.25 -2.32
CA ALA A 54 7.78 16.72 -2.69
C ALA A 54 8.26 16.15 -4.06
N ALA A 55 7.72 15.00 -4.48
CA ALA A 55 7.98 14.41 -5.78
C ALA A 55 7.05 14.93 -6.91
N GLY A 56 6.19 15.91 -6.62
CA GLY A 56 5.28 16.55 -7.60
C GLY A 56 3.86 16.00 -7.62
N LEU A 57 3.42 15.28 -6.57
CA LEU A 57 2.04 14.80 -6.46
C LEU A 57 1.18 15.82 -5.70
N ASP A 58 0.39 16.61 -6.43
CA ASP A 58 -0.35 17.74 -5.84
C ASP A 58 -1.68 17.35 -5.17
N LEU A 59 -2.36 16.31 -5.67
CA LEU A 59 -3.68 15.89 -5.18
C LEU A 59 -3.72 14.38 -4.88
N PRO A 60 -3.34 13.96 -3.66
CA PRO A 60 -3.44 12.56 -3.27
C PRO A 60 -4.90 12.13 -3.09
N ILE A 61 -5.30 11.05 -3.77
CA ILE A 61 -6.56 10.35 -3.53
C ILE A 61 -6.28 9.24 -2.52
N VAL A 62 -6.89 9.33 -1.33
CA VAL A 62 -6.69 8.36 -0.25
C VAL A 62 -7.83 7.33 -0.27
N SER A 63 -7.48 6.05 -0.37
CA SER A 63 -8.44 4.93 -0.21
C SER A 63 -8.06 4.12 1.02
N ALA A 64 -8.81 4.32 2.11
CA ALA A 64 -8.63 3.56 3.34
C ALA A 64 -9.29 2.19 3.27
N ARG A 65 -8.69 1.19 3.91
CA ARG A 65 -9.19 -0.19 3.97
C ARG A 65 -9.59 -0.52 5.40
N ALA A 66 -10.87 -0.78 5.64
CA ALA A 66 -11.34 -1.28 6.93
C ALA A 66 -10.95 -2.76 7.07
N VAL A 67 -10.29 -3.11 8.18
CA VAL A 67 -9.85 -4.48 8.47
C VAL A 67 -10.89 -5.23 9.30
N ASP A 68 -11.64 -4.50 10.13
CA ASP A 68 -12.68 -4.98 11.05
C ASP A 68 -14.11 -4.85 10.49
N GLY A 69 -14.26 -4.27 9.30
CA GLY A 69 -15.56 -4.00 8.67
C GLY A 69 -16.22 -2.68 9.10
N ASP A 70 -15.61 -1.91 10.02
CA ASP A 70 -16.05 -0.55 10.38
C ASP A 70 -15.60 0.44 9.30
N TRP A 71 -16.35 0.47 8.19
CA TRP A 71 -16.05 1.35 7.07
C TRP A 71 -16.25 2.82 7.40
N LEU A 72 -17.35 3.17 8.08
CA LEU A 72 -17.65 4.57 8.40
C LEU A 72 -16.61 5.14 9.36
N GLY A 73 -16.33 4.47 10.47
CA GLY A 73 -15.31 4.94 11.41
C GLY A 73 -13.91 4.93 10.79
N THR A 74 -13.60 3.99 9.87
CA THR A 74 -12.34 4.04 9.12
C THR A 74 -12.25 5.27 8.22
N LEU A 75 -13.33 5.63 7.54
CA LEU A 75 -13.39 6.84 6.72
C LEU A 75 -13.28 8.11 7.57
N GLU A 76 -14.02 8.19 8.69
CA GLU A 76 -13.95 9.31 9.63
C GLU A 76 -12.53 9.51 10.17
N ARG A 77 -11.88 8.45 10.67
CA ARG A 77 -10.48 8.50 11.13
C ARG A 77 -9.50 8.92 10.03
N THR A 78 -9.79 8.54 8.78
CA THR A 78 -8.96 8.92 7.63
C THR A 78 -9.13 10.39 7.29
N ILE A 79 -10.36 10.90 7.31
CA ILE A 79 -10.66 12.33 7.12
C ILE A 79 -9.99 13.14 8.23
N ASP A 80 -10.16 12.77 9.49
CA ASP A 80 -9.51 13.45 10.62
C ASP A 80 -7.98 13.44 10.52
N ALA A 81 -7.41 12.39 9.91
CA ALA A 81 -5.96 12.27 9.76
C ALA A 81 -5.38 13.13 8.62
N PHE A 82 -6.12 13.33 7.53
CA PHE A 82 -5.58 13.84 6.26
C PHE A 82 -6.43 14.88 5.51
N GLY A 83 -7.66 15.16 5.95
CA GLY A 83 -8.53 16.22 5.41
C GLY A 83 -8.21 17.57 6.03
#